data_AF-A0A8J3GFL2-F1
#
_entry.id   AF-A0A8J3GFL2-F1
#
_cell.length_a   1.000
_cell.length_b   1.000
_cell.length_c   1.000
_cell.angle_alpha   90.00
_cell.angle_beta   90.00
_cell.angle_gamma   90.00
#
_symmetry.space_group_name_H-M   'P 1'
#
loop_
_entity.id
_entity.type
_entity.pdbx_description
1 polymer ?
#
loop_
_entity_poly.entity_id
_entity_poly.type
_entity_poly.pdbx_seq_one_letter_code
_entity_poly.pdbx_strand_id
1 'polypeptide(L)'
;MQTFDADGVHAVWGKAIARRNTDPEGAITVARTLLETVSKRILVETGKSYSEKDDLPKLYSNAAKALNLAPDQHTEEPIKAILGGAMNLVNGIGTLRNRLSDAHGRGGKLPVRPSPRHASLAVNTAGAIATFLVETHLDRQERK
;
A
#
# COMPACT_ATOMS: atom_id res chain seq x y z
N MET A 1 -4.48 -6.86 -19.80
CA MET A 1 -3.48 -6.82 -18.71
C MET A 1 -3.32 -5.36 -18.33
N GLN A 2 -3.56 -4.98 -17.08
CA GLN A 2 -3.18 -3.62 -16.62
C GLN A 2 -1.66 -3.54 -16.63
N THR A 3 -1.12 -2.50 -17.24
CA THR A 3 0.32 -2.25 -17.31
C THR A 3 0.88 -2.01 -15.91
N PHE A 4 2.10 -2.48 -15.66
CA PHE A 4 2.83 -2.23 -14.42
C PHE A 4 3.69 -0.98 -14.60
N ASP A 5 3.01 0.14 -14.75
CA ASP A 5 3.58 1.48 -14.89
C ASP A 5 2.77 2.47 -14.05
N ALA A 6 3.22 3.72 -14.02
CA ALA A 6 2.53 4.79 -13.30
C ALA A 6 1.06 4.92 -13.74
N ASP A 7 0.75 4.67 -15.01
CA ASP A 7 -0.60 4.74 -15.56
C ASP A 7 -1.51 3.64 -15.01
N GLY A 8 -1.01 2.41 -14.89
CA GLY A 8 -1.73 1.31 -14.25
C GLY A 8 -2.05 1.59 -12.78
N VAL A 9 -1.09 2.16 -12.03
CA VAL A 9 -1.30 2.60 -10.64
C VAL A 9 -2.38 3.68 -10.58
N HIS A 10 -2.30 4.70 -11.42
CA HIS A 10 -3.25 5.80 -11.47
C HIS A 10 -4.67 5.33 -11.83
N ALA A 11 -4.81 4.37 -12.73
CA ALA A 11 -6.11 3.80 -13.09
C ALA A 11 -6.80 3.09 -11.91
N VAL A 12 -6.04 2.32 -11.12
CA VAL A 12 -6.57 1.66 -9.90
C VAL A 12 -6.83 2.69 -8.80
N TRP A 13 -5.93 3.65 -8.62
CA TRP A 13 -6.07 4.71 -7.64
C TRP A 13 -7.31 5.57 -7.92
N GLY A 14 -7.56 5.94 -9.18
CA GLY A 14 -8.76 6.69 -9.59
C GLY A 14 -10.06 5.99 -9.20
N LYS A 15 -10.11 4.65 -9.28
CA LYS A 15 -11.27 3.86 -8.81
C LYS A 15 -11.47 3.97 -7.30
N ALA A 16 -10.38 3.95 -6.52
CA ALA A 16 -10.45 4.13 -5.07
C ALA A 16 -10.91 5.56 -4.70
N ILE A 17 -10.40 6.56 -5.40
CA ILE A 17 -10.78 7.97 -5.25
C ILE A 17 -12.28 8.15 -5.49
N ALA A 18 -12.85 7.56 -6.55
CA ALA A 18 -14.27 7.69 -6.88
C ALA A 18 -15.20 7.13 -5.79
N ARG A 19 -14.75 6.10 -5.06
CA ARG A 19 -15.54 5.42 -4.01
C ARG A 19 -15.47 6.08 -2.64
N ARG A 20 -14.47 6.94 -2.36
CA ARG A 20 -14.16 7.41 -0.99
C ARG A 20 -15.31 8.06 -0.23
N ASN A 21 -16.28 8.65 -0.94
CA ASN A 21 -17.43 9.33 -0.34
C ASN A 21 -18.66 8.43 -0.18
N THR A 22 -18.92 7.56 -1.15
CA THR A 22 -20.14 6.73 -1.23
C THR A 22 -19.92 5.33 -0.64
N ASP A 23 -18.69 4.84 -0.70
CA ASP A 23 -18.25 3.54 -0.21
C ASP A 23 -16.83 3.63 0.41
N PRO A 24 -16.70 4.20 1.62
CA PRO A 24 -15.41 4.37 2.29
C PRO A 24 -14.66 3.04 2.54
N GLU A 25 -15.39 1.97 2.87
CA GLU A 25 -14.82 0.64 3.14
C GLU A 25 -14.28 0.00 1.85
N GLY A 26 -15.05 0.05 0.77
CA GLY A 26 -14.58 -0.42 -0.53
C GLY A 26 -13.44 0.42 -1.07
N ALA A 27 -13.43 1.75 -0.84
CA ALA A 27 -12.31 2.61 -1.21
C ALA A 27 -11.00 2.21 -0.50
N ILE A 28 -11.06 1.94 0.81
CA ILE A 28 -9.90 1.45 1.59
C ILE A 28 -9.47 0.07 1.11
N THR A 29 -10.41 -0.80 0.76
CA THR A 29 -10.12 -2.13 0.23
C THR A 29 -9.35 -2.04 -1.09
N VAL A 30 -9.79 -1.19 -2.03
CA VAL A 30 -9.08 -0.98 -3.30
C VAL A 30 -7.69 -0.39 -3.05
N ALA A 31 -7.56 0.58 -2.14
CA ALA A 31 -6.27 1.15 -1.76
C ALA A 31 -5.28 0.11 -1.20
N ARG A 32 -5.77 -0.79 -0.33
CA ARG A 32 -4.98 -1.91 0.18
C ARG A 32 -4.54 -2.84 -0.95
N THR A 33 -5.47 -3.24 -1.81
CA THR A 33 -5.19 -4.15 -2.94
C THR A 33 -4.18 -3.55 -3.91
N LEU A 34 -4.22 -2.23 -4.14
CA LEU A 34 -3.22 -1.52 -4.93
C LEU A 34 -1.82 -1.72 -4.34
N LEU A 35 -1.64 -1.43 -3.05
CA LEU A 35 -0.35 -1.59 -2.36
C LEU A 35 0.13 -3.05 -2.35
N GLU A 36 -0.76 -4.02 -2.12
CA GLU A 36 -0.43 -5.46 -2.18
C GLU A 36 0.03 -5.86 -3.57
N THR A 37 -0.66 -5.42 -4.61
CA THR A 37 -0.34 -5.75 -6.01
C THR A 37 1.00 -5.17 -6.41
N VAL A 38 1.25 -3.89 -6.10
CA VAL A 38 2.53 -3.22 -6.39
C VAL A 38 3.67 -3.89 -5.64
N SER A 39 3.50 -4.16 -4.34
CA SER A 39 4.54 -4.82 -3.53
C SER A 39 4.88 -6.22 -4.04
N LYS A 40 3.87 -7.05 -4.34
CA LYS A 40 4.08 -8.40 -4.91
C LYS A 40 4.82 -8.34 -6.23
N ARG A 41 4.44 -7.41 -7.11
CA ARG A 41 5.07 -7.28 -8.43
C ARG A 41 6.54 -6.92 -8.33
N ILE A 42 6.88 -5.96 -7.47
CA ILE A 42 8.28 -5.57 -7.19
C ILE A 42 9.08 -6.75 -6.66
N LEU A 43 8.51 -7.57 -5.78
CA LEU A 43 9.17 -8.77 -5.26
C LEU A 43 9.46 -9.78 -6.38
N VAL A 44 8.50 -10.03 -7.26
CA VAL A 44 8.70 -10.90 -8.44
C VAL A 44 9.83 -10.38 -9.34
N GLU A 45 9.80 -9.10 -9.70
CA GLU A 45 10.78 -8.49 -10.62
C GLU A 45 12.18 -8.32 -10.01
N THR A 46 12.28 -8.27 -8.67
CA THR A 46 13.55 -8.26 -7.95
C THR A 46 14.05 -9.66 -7.55
N GLY A 47 13.33 -10.72 -7.96
CA GLY A 47 13.70 -12.10 -7.65
C GLY A 47 13.57 -12.47 -6.16
N LYS A 48 12.75 -11.74 -5.40
CA LYS A 48 12.47 -12.01 -3.99
C LYS A 48 11.21 -12.86 -3.84
N SER A 49 11.29 -13.89 -3.02
CA SER A 49 10.13 -14.74 -2.71
C SER A 49 9.19 -14.06 -1.71
N TYR A 50 7.90 -14.27 -1.88
CA TYR A 50 6.88 -13.97 -0.88
C TYR A 50 5.89 -15.15 -0.78
N SER A 51 5.14 -15.21 0.32
CA SER A 51 4.07 -16.19 0.50
C SER A 51 2.71 -15.56 0.18
N GLU A 52 1.79 -16.31 -0.40
CA GLU A 52 0.39 -15.86 -0.57
C GLU A 52 -0.33 -15.60 0.76
N LYS A 53 0.23 -16.07 1.88
CA LYS A 53 -0.26 -15.79 3.24
C LYS A 53 0.33 -14.52 3.86
N ASP A 54 1.32 -13.91 3.20
CA ASP A 54 1.95 -12.69 3.73
C ASP A 54 0.96 -11.53 3.68
N ASP A 55 0.90 -10.77 4.77
CA ASP A 55 0.05 -9.59 4.87
C ASP A 55 0.71 -8.37 4.21
N LEU A 56 -0.08 -7.32 3.99
CA LEU A 56 0.40 -6.08 3.38
C LEU A 56 1.64 -5.49 4.10
N PRO A 57 1.68 -5.38 5.44
CA PRO A 57 2.89 -4.98 6.18
C PRO A 57 4.16 -5.73 5.76
N LYS A 58 4.08 -7.07 5.71
CA LYS A 58 5.21 -7.91 5.37
C LYS A 58 5.61 -7.79 3.90
N LEU A 59 4.64 -7.77 2.99
CA LEU A 59 4.87 -7.57 1.56
C LEU A 59 5.56 -6.23 1.28
N TYR A 60 5.06 -5.14 1.87
CA TYR A 60 5.65 -3.82 1.73
C TYR A 60 7.07 -3.76 2.31
N SER A 61 7.29 -4.31 3.51
CA SER A 61 8.62 -4.32 4.12
C SER A 61 9.65 -5.03 3.24
N ASN A 62 9.29 -6.17 2.66
CA ASN A 62 10.17 -6.91 1.76
C ASN A 62 10.43 -6.13 0.46
N ALA A 63 9.39 -5.49 -0.12
CA ALA A 63 9.54 -4.70 -1.34
C ALA A 63 10.42 -3.47 -1.09
N ALA A 64 10.21 -2.75 0.02
CA ALA A 64 11.03 -1.61 0.42
C ALA A 64 12.50 -2.02 0.59
N LYS A 65 12.79 -3.15 1.27
CA LYS A 65 14.16 -3.67 1.38
C LYS A 65 14.79 -4.01 0.03
N ALA A 66 14.02 -4.61 -0.88
CA ALA A 66 14.48 -4.95 -2.22
C ALA A 66 14.83 -3.70 -3.05
N LEU A 67 14.14 -2.59 -2.81
CA LEU A 67 14.39 -1.29 -3.42
C LEU A 67 15.38 -0.41 -2.65
N ASN A 68 16.05 -0.93 -1.61
CA ASN A 68 16.91 -0.16 -0.73
C ASN A 68 16.22 1.09 -0.13
N LEU A 69 14.94 0.95 0.22
CA LEU A 69 14.08 1.99 0.81
C LEU A 69 13.78 1.73 2.29
N ALA A 70 14.43 0.73 2.92
CA ALA A 70 14.22 0.49 4.34
C ALA A 70 15.00 1.54 5.17
N PRO A 71 14.43 2.06 6.28
CA PRO A 71 15.06 3.14 7.05
C PRO A 71 16.47 2.82 7.55
N ASP A 72 16.77 1.55 7.81
CA ASP A 72 18.08 1.03 8.21
C ASP A 72 19.14 1.09 7.08
N GLN A 73 18.72 1.33 5.84
CA GLN A 73 19.59 1.43 4.66
C GLN A 73 19.99 2.88 4.30
N HIS A 74 19.53 3.86 5.08
CA HIS A 74 19.83 5.29 4.87
C HIS A 74 20.58 5.87 6.08
N THR A 75 21.25 7.01 5.91
CA THR A 75 21.94 7.71 7.01
C THR A 75 21.19 8.98 7.41
N GLU A 76 20.69 9.72 6.43
CA GLU A 76 19.90 10.95 6.53
C GLU A 76 18.65 10.77 7.41
N GLU A 77 18.61 11.42 8.59
CA GLU A 77 17.47 11.35 9.52
C GLU A 77 16.12 11.77 8.89
N PRO A 78 16.04 12.86 8.08
CA PRO A 78 14.78 13.25 7.47
C PRO A 78 14.22 12.18 6.52
N ILE A 79 15.10 11.53 5.73
CA ILE A 79 14.69 10.48 4.80
C ILE A 79 14.19 9.25 5.56
N LYS A 80 14.88 8.87 6.64
CA LYS A 80 14.43 7.78 7.53
C LYS A 80 13.03 8.05 8.10
N ALA A 81 12.78 9.27 8.55
CA ALA A 81 11.49 9.65 9.11
C ALA A 81 10.36 9.51 8.09
N ILE A 82 10.58 9.94 6.84
CA ILE A 82 9.62 9.80 5.75
C ILE A 82 9.34 8.33 5.44
N LEU A 83 10.39 7.52 5.26
CA LEU A 83 10.26 6.09 4.93
C LEU A 83 9.60 5.29 6.07
N GLY A 84 9.95 5.60 7.32
CA GLY A 84 9.30 5.03 8.50
C GLY A 84 7.83 5.44 8.60
N GLY A 85 7.51 6.70 8.28
CA GLY A 85 6.14 7.19 8.19
C GLY A 85 5.30 6.44 7.15
N ALA A 86 5.85 6.22 5.95
CA ALA A 86 5.21 5.43 4.90
C ALA A 86 4.92 3.99 5.37
N MET A 87 5.88 3.36 6.05
CA MET A 87 5.70 2.02 6.61
C MET A 87 4.57 1.97 7.65
N ASN A 88 4.50 2.97 8.54
CA ASN A 88 3.41 3.06 9.53
C ASN A 88 2.05 3.26 8.88
N LEU A 89 1.96 4.07 7.82
CA LEU A 89 0.71 4.29 7.09
C LEU A 89 0.24 3.01 6.39
N VAL A 90 1.15 2.27 5.74
CA VAL A 90 0.84 0.97 5.11
C VAL A 90 0.36 -0.04 6.15
N ASN A 91 1.00 -0.09 7.32
CA ASN A 91 0.57 -0.92 8.44
C ASN A 91 -0.84 -0.56 8.92
N GLY A 92 -1.13 0.73 9.05
CA GLY A 92 -2.45 1.23 9.40
C GLY A 92 -3.52 0.82 8.39
N ILE A 93 -3.23 0.93 7.09
CA ILE A 93 -4.15 0.55 6.01
C ILE A 93 -4.41 -0.97 6.02
N GLY A 94 -3.35 -1.78 6.17
CA GLY A 94 -3.47 -3.24 6.22
C GLY A 94 -4.31 -3.72 7.40
N THR A 95 -4.07 -3.16 8.59
CA THR A 95 -4.81 -3.52 9.82
C THR A 95 -6.25 -2.99 9.82
N LEU A 96 -6.50 -1.81 9.25
CA LEU A 96 -7.84 -1.24 9.14
C LEU A 96 -8.77 -2.18 8.36
N ARG A 97 -8.34 -2.70 7.20
CA ARG A 97 -9.14 -3.67 6.43
C ARG A 97 -9.41 -4.96 7.22
N ASN A 98 -8.45 -5.48 7.97
CA ASN A 98 -8.66 -6.69 8.77
C ASN A 98 -9.77 -6.48 9.80
N ARG A 99 -9.80 -5.30 10.44
CA ARG A 99 -10.86 -4.95 11.40
C ARG A 99 -12.22 -4.73 10.74
N LEU A 100 -12.26 -4.23 9.50
CA LEU A 100 -13.49 -4.11 8.72
C LEU A 100 -14.06 -5.50 8.37
N SER A 101 -13.21 -6.42 7.90
CA SER A 101 -13.60 -7.80 7.62
C SER A 101 -14.11 -8.55 8.86
N ASP A 102 -13.41 -8.43 10.00
CA ASP A 102 -13.78 -9.12 11.25
C ASP A 102 -15.08 -8.59 11.87
N ALA A 103 -15.37 -7.30 11.65
CA ALA A 103 -16.57 -6.66 12.18
C ALA A 103 -17.88 -7.17 11.55
N HIS A 104 -17.81 -7.77 10.36
CA HIS A 104 -18.95 -8.45 9.75
C HIS A 104 -19.22 -9.84 10.34
N GLY A 105 -18.28 -10.41 11.12
CA GLY A 105 -18.32 -11.81 11.56
C GLY A 105 -18.49 -12.08 13.06
N ARG A 106 -18.39 -11.08 13.96
CA ARG A 106 -18.48 -11.32 15.42
C ARG A 106 -19.34 -10.28 16.14
N GLY A 107 -20.50 -10.72 16.62
CA GLY A 107 -21.50 -9.91 17.34
C GLY A 107 -21.12 -9.42 18.74
N GLY A 108 -19.88 -8.94 18.95
CA GLY A 108 -19.41 -8.51 20.28
C GLY A 108 -18.67 -7.16 20.34
N LYS A 109 -18.21 -6.58 19.22
CA LYS A 109 -17.60 -5.23 19.18
C LYS A 109 -18.28 -4.41 18.10
N LEU A 110 -18.58 -3.12 18.37
CA LEU A 110 -19.16 -2.25 17.36
C LEU A 110 -18.27 -2.24 16.10
N PRO A 111 -18.85 -2.39 14.90
CA PRO A 111 -18.10 -2.32 13.65
C PRO A 111 -17.34 -0.99 13.56
N VAL A 112 -16.04 -1.05 13.30
CA VAL A 112 -15.29 0.14 12.91
C VAL A 112 -15.87 0.59 11.58
N ARG A 113 -16.53 1.75 11.54
CA ARG A 113 -17.04 2.33 10.28
C ARG A 113 -16.15 3.49 9.86
N PRO A 114 -15.33 3.35 8.80
CA PRO A 114 -14.50 4.44 8.34
C PRO A 114 -15.41 5.54 7.79
N SER A 115 -15.22 6.77 8.27
CA SER A 115 -15.85 7.93 7.65
C SER A 115 -15.18 8.28 6.31
N PRO A 116 -15.83 9.04 5.42
CA PRO A 116 -15.25 9.46 4.15
C PRO A 116 -13.87 10.12 4.26
N ARG A 117 -13.62 10.91 5.32
CA ARG A 117 -12.29 11.50 5.58
C ARG A 117 -11.21 10.47 5.90
N HIS A 118 -11.55 9.39 6.60
CA HIS A 118 -10.60 8.30 6.86
C HIS A 118 -10.25 7.56 5.57
N ALA A 119 -11.26 7.28 4.72
CA ALA A 119 -11.03 6.70 3.41
C ALA A 119 -10.21 7.63 2.50
N SER A 120 -10.50 8.94 2.52
CA SER A 120 -9.74 9.93 1.76
C SER A 120 -8.25 9.91 2.14
N LEU A 121 -7.91 9.92 3.43
CA LEU A 121 -6.52 9.84 3.87
C LEU A 121 -5.87 8.52 3.40
N ALA A 122 -6.50 7.39 3.69
CA ALA A 122 -5.97 6.07 3.33
C ALA A 122 -5.75 5.92 1.81
N VAL A 123 -6.70 6.35 0.99
CA VAL A 123 -6.64 6.26 -0.47
C VAL A 123 -5.55 7.16 -1.04
N ASN A 124 -5.46 8.40 -0.59
CA ASN A 124 -4.44 9.33 -1.11
C ASN A 124 -3.03 8.87 -0.73
N THR A 125 -2.84 8.45 0.52
CA THR A 125 -1.56 7.92 0.98
C THR A 125 -1.19 6.63 0.25
N ALA A 126 -2.12 5.70 0.04
CA ALA A 126 -1.85 4.47 -0.70
C ALA A 126 -1.43 4.76 -2.15
N GLY A 127 -2.11 5.70 -2.82
CA GLY A 127 -1.74 6.12 -4.16
C GLY A 127 -0.34 6.72 -4.23
N ALA A 128 -0.04 7.68 -3.36
CA ALA A 128 1.29 8.30 -3.29
C ALA A 128 2.41 7.28 -3.05
N ILE A 129 2.22 6.34 -2.11
CA ILE A 129 3.20 5.29 -1.81
C ILE A 129 3.34 4.32 -2.98
N ALA A 130 2.24 3.91 -3.60
CA ALA A 130 2.26 3.01 -4.76
C ALA A 130 3.01 3.63 -5.94
N THR A 131 2.73 4.90 -6.25
CA THR A 131 3.43 5.66 -7.30
C THR A 131 4.92 5.75 -6.99
N PHE A 132 5.28 6.15 -5.76
CA PHE A 132 6.69 6.23 -5.34
C PHE A 132 7.45 4.89 -5.47
N LEU A 133 6.82 3.77 -5.10
CA LEU A 133 7.42 2.44 -5.24
C LEU A 133 7.67 2.08 -6.71
N VAL A 134 6.71 2.35 -7.59
CA VAL A 134 6.83 2.06 -9.03
C VAL A 134 7.89 2.95 -9.67
N GLU A 135 7.86 4.25 -9.42
CA GLU A 135 8.87 5.20 -9.93
C GLU A 135 10.28 4.79 -9.49
N THR A 136 10.46 4.45 -8.21
CA THR A 136 11.75 3.98 -7.69
C THR A 136 12.18 2.67 -8.35
N HIS A 137 11.24 1.76 -8.62
CA HIS A 137 11.54 0.51 -9.28
C HIS A 137 12.00 0.74 -10.72
N LEU A 138 11.29 1.58 -11.49
CA LEU A 138 11.60 1.89 -12.88
C LEU A 138 12.95 2.59 -13.02
N ASP A 139 13.22 3.64 -12.24
CA ASP A 139 14.52 4.34 -12.23
C ASP A 139 15.70 3.36 -11.96
N ARG A 140 15.48 2.35 -11.11
CA ARG A 140 16.50 1.31 -10.85
C ARG A 140 16.68 0.32 -11.99
N GLN A 141 15.67 0.05 -12.79
CA GLN A 141 15.81 -0.82 -13.96
C GLN A 141 16.51 -0.08 -15.10
N GLU A 142 16.26 1.23 -15.27
CA GLU A 142 16.94 2.06 -16.29
C GLU A 142 18.43 2.25 -16.01
N ARG A 143 18.84 2.20 -14.73
CA ARG A 143 20.25 2.32 -14.31
C ARG A 143 21.05 1.01 -14.42
N LYS A 144 20.43 -0.12 -14.76
CA LYS A 144 21.10 -1.42 -14.96
C LYS A 144 21.50 -1.62 -16.42
#